data_AF-A0A8S1DY82-F1
#
_entry.id   AF-A0A8S1DY82-F1
#
_cell.length_a   1.000
_cell.length_b   1.000
_cell.length_c   1.000
_cell.angle_alpha   90.00
_cell.angle_beta   90.00
_cell.angle_gamma   90.00
#
_symmetry.space_group_name_H-M   'P 1'
#
loop_
_entity.id
_entity.type
_entity.pdbx_description
1 polymer ?
#
loop_
_entity_poly.entity_id
_entity_poly.type
_entity_poly.pdbx_seq_one_letter_code
_entity_poly.pdbx_strand_id
1 'polypeptide(L)'
;MVVNGFINVVITTIERRFGLRSRETGIIAGGYDVASFLCLVPVSYLGGRPGASKPRWLGWGIVIMGFGSFIFGLPHFVAGPLRDLGAEQRGTCFLPDAFGNASTSGLDECDSDNSEKSYGQSGFYVRAFWFFFIGQLLHGAGASPLYTLGVTYIDENVSKKMSSVYIGIFYTMAILGPALGFVLGGQLLSVYTDIFTANPAELGLTPDSNLWIGAWWIGFVTSAAVCALLAVPLLAFPAMLPGAKAIQAEKVSEAHHTSDSKEEMSSNLRELPRNLASLLSNPTFFFLNLAGSTEGLLIAGFAAFLPKLIESQFSVNASLAALLMGAVTVPAGGGGTFLGGYLVKKLNLSCAGIIKLCMTTASIACLFTLTFFLHCPNVSMAGITTSYQNESWSNMSLVAPCNEDCNCSPNIFDPVCGADNILYYSPCFAGCSNESRLGDVKFLSASISSVLFS
;
A
#
# COMPACT_ATOMS: atom_id res chain seq x y z
N MET A 1 -1.89 3.29 -9.73
CA MET A 1 -3.19 3.09 -9.07
C MET A 1 -3.25 1.73 -8.39
N VAL A 2 -3.27 0.61 -9.14
CA VAL A 2 -3.44 -0.75 -8.58
C VAL A 2 -2.39 -1.12 -7.54
N VAL A 3 -1.12 -1.15 -7.94
CA VAL A 3 -0.04 -1.71 -7.10
C VAL A 3 0.31 -0.81 -5.92
N ASN A 4 0.78 0.41 -6.19
CA ASN A 4 1.29 1.32 -5.14
C ASN A 4 0.20 2.12 -4.40
N GLY A 5 -1.09 1.88 -4.70
CA GLY A 5 -2.20 2.59 -4.06
C GLY A 5 -3.27 1.63 -3.57
N PHE A 6 -4.03 1.04 -4.50
CA PHE A 6 -5.19 0.23 -4.16
C PHE A 6 -4.83 -1.02 -3.32
N ILE A 7 -3.81 -1.78 -3.72
CA ILE A 7 -3.35 -2.96 -2.95
C ILE A 7 -2.95 -2.57 -1.53
N ASN A 8 -2.19 -1.49 -1.36
CA ASN A 8 -1.76 -1.01 -0.05
C ASN A 8 -2.94 -0.67 0.87
N VAL A 9 -4.06 -0.18 0.31
CA VAL A 9 -5.28 0.11 1.08
C VAL A 9 -6.06 -1.15 1.46
N VAL A 10 -6.14 -2.13 0.57
CA VAL A 10 -7.01 -3.30 0.78
C VAL A 10 -6.32 -4.47 1.51
N ILE A 11 -5.00 -4.44 1.70
CA ILE A 11 -4.25 -5.53 2.36
C ILE A 11 -4.86 -5.92 3.71
N THR A 12 -5.16 -4.96 4.58
CA THR A 12 -5.74 -5.23 5.92
C THR A 12 -7.11 -5.89 5.83
N THR A 13 -7.90 -5.53 4.82
CA THR A 13 -9.21 -6.15 4.56
C THR A 13 -9.06 -7.59 4.05
N ILE A 14 -8.04 -7.86 3.24
CA ILE A 14 -7.71 -9.20 2.75
C ILE A 14 -7.19 -10.09 3.89
N GLU A 15 -6.34 -9.55 4.78
CA GLU A 15 -5.88 -10.24 6.00
C GLU A 15 -7.07 -10.68 6.85
N ARG A 16 -8.00 -9.74 7.14
CA ARG A 16 -9.21 -10.02 7.91
C ARG A 16 -10.10 -11.07 7.24
N ARG A 17 -10.33 -10.96 5.92
CA ARG A 17 -11.22 -11.86 5.18
C ARG A 17 -10.68 -13.29 5.06
N PHE A 18 -9.39 -13.44 4.80
CA PHE A 18 -8.77 -14.74 4.51
C PHE A 18 -7.89 -15.26 5.65
N GLY A 19 -7.91 -14.61 6.82
CA GLY A 19 -7.11 -15.00 7.98
C GLY A 19 -5.60 -15.04 7.71
N LEU A 20 -5.11 -14.24 6.75
CA LEU A 20 -3.70 -14.21 6.37
C LEU A 20 -2.89 -13.45 7.42
N ARG A 21 -1.73 -13.98 7.77
CA ARG A 21 -0.78 -13.27 8.64
C ARG A 21 -0.12 -12.13 7.88
N SER A 22 0.27 -11.06 8.57
CA SER A 22 0.96 -9.92 7.93
C SER A 22 2.27 -10.29 7.22
N ARG A 23 2.92 -11.39 7.64
CA ARG A 23 4.08 -11.94 6.91
C ARG A 23 3.71 -12.46 5.53
N GLU A 24 2.55 -13.10 5.39
CA GLU A 24 2.08 -13.71 4.14
C GLU A 24 1.62 -12.63 3.16
N THR A 25 0.85 -11.65 3.63
CA THR A 25 0.47 -10.48 2.82
C THR A 25 1.65 -9.60 2.46
N GLY A 26 2.66 -9.51 3.33
CA GLY A 26 3.96 -8.91 3.00
C GLY A 26 4.66 -9.62 1.84
N ILE A 27 4.66 -10.95 1.81
CA ILE A 27 5.19 -11.75 0.68
C ILE A 27 4.37 -11.51 -0.60
N ILE A 28 3.03 -11.44 -0.50
CA ILE A 28 2.14 -11.10 -1.62
C ILE A 28 2.50 -9.72 -2.19
N ALA A 29 2.61 -8.70 -1.34
CA ALA A 29 2.98 -7.35 -1.76
C ALA A 29 4.34 -7.33 -2.48
N GLY A 30 5.35 -8.00 -1.89
CA GLY A 30 6.69 -8.10 -2.47
C GLY A 30 6.78 -8.90 -3.77
N GLY A 31 5.77 -9.72 -4.11
CA GLY A 31 5.71 -10.45 -5.38
C GLY A 31 5.80 -9.53 -6.60
N TYR A 32 5.25 -8.32 -6.52
CA TYR A 32 5.38 -7.31 -7.57
C TYR A 32 6.84 -6.95 -7.85
N ASP A 33 7.63 -6.68 -6.80
CA ASP A 33 9.02 -6.28 -6.93
C ASP A 33 9.89 -7.44 -7.44
N VAL A 34 9.62 -8.66 -6.96
CA VAL A 34 10.32 -9.88 -7.41
C VAL A 34 10.13 -10.10 -8.91
N ALA A 35 8.89 -10.07 -9.40
CA ALA A 35 8.63 -10.25 -10.83
C ALA A 35 9.15 -9.08 -11.67
N SER A 36 8.98 -7.85 -11.19
CA SER A 36 9.52 -6.67 -11.88
C SER A 36 11.04 -6.79 -12.04
N PHE A 37 11.77 -7.12 -10.98
CA PHE A 37 13.22 -7.30 -11.03
C PHE A 37 13.65 -8.37 -12.03
N LEU A 38 13.01 -9.54 -12.01
CA LEU A 38 13.33 -10.66 -12.92
C LEU A 38 13.00 -10.34 -14.38
N CYS A 39 11.93 -9.58 -14.64
CA CYS A 39 11.47 -9.27 -15.99
C CYS A 39 12.09 -7.99 -16.58
N LEU A 40 12.58 -7.06 -15.75
CA LEU A 40 13.12 -5.77 -16.19
C LEU A 40 14.23 -5.90 -17.25
N VAL A 41 15.25 -6.72 -16.98
CA VAL A 41 16.40 -6.87 -17.89
C VAL A 41 15.99 -7.58 -19.20
N PRO A 42 15.33 -8.74 -19.19
CA PRO A 42 14.88 -9.40 -20.41
C PRO A 42 13.94 -8.53 -21.25
N VAL A 43 12.96 -7.88 -20.64
CA VAL A 43 11.98 -7.03 -21.34
C VAL A 43 12.67 -5.80 -21.95
N SER A 44 13.56 -5.14 -21.21
CA SER A 44 14.30 -3.98 -21.71
C SER A 44 15.21 -4.36 -22.87
N TYR A 45 15.92 -5.49 -22.75
CA TYR A 45 16.82 -5.97 -23.78
C TYR A 45 16.05 -6.40 -25.03
N LEU A 46 15.03 -7.25 -24.91
CA LEU A 46 14.26 -7.75 -26.06
C LEU A 46 13.39 -6.67 -26.72
N GLY A 47 12.77 -5.80 -25.93
CA GLY A 47 11.94 -4.70 -26.42
C GLY A 47 12.74 -3.50 -26.93
N GLY A 48 14.00 -3.37 -26.52
CA GLY A 48 14.94 -2.37 -27.02
C GLY A 48 15.68 -2.76 -28.30
N ARG A 49 15.53 -4.01 -28.79
CA ARG A 49 16.23 -4.48 -30.00
C ARG A 49 15.82 -3.70 -31.25
N PRO A 50 16.76 -3.55 -32.22
CA PRO A 50 16.42 -3.02 -33.54
C PRO A 50 15.26 -3.81 -34.17
N GLY A 51 14.20 -3.12 -34.59
CA GLY A 51 13.01 -3.74 -35.19
C GLY A 51 11.91 -4.16 -34.20
N ALA A 52 12.17 -4.12 -32.88
CA ALA A 52 11.12 -4.30 -31.89
C ALA A 52 10.22 -3.06 -31.80
N SER A 53 8.92 -3.27 -31.57
CA SER A 53 7.97 -2.18 -31.33
C SER A 53 7.80 -1.98 -29.83
N LYS A 54 8.47 -0.96 -29.26
CA LYS A 54 8.33 -0.60 -27.84
C LYS A 54 6.86 -0.42 -27.40
N PRO A 55 5.97 0.22 -28.19
CA PRO A 55 4.55 0.32 -27.83
C PRO A 55 3.83 -1.02 -27.76
N ARG A 56 4.17 -2.00 -28.60
CA ARG A 56 3.58 -3.35 -28.51
C ARG A 56 4.00 -4.09 -27.25
N TRP A 57 5.27 -3.95 -26.83
CA TRP A 57 5.73 -4.50 -25.55
C TRP A 57 5.00 -3.86 -24.36
N LEU A 58 4.76 -2.55 -24.40
CA LEU A 58 3.92 -1.85 -23.43
C LEU A 58 2.48 -2.37 -23.43
N GLY A 59 1.87 -2.52 -24.61
CA GLY A 59 0.51 -3.03 -24.77
C GLY A 59 0.35 -4.43 -24.17
N TRP A 60 1.25 -5.36 -24.50
CA TRP A 60 1.26 -6.70 -23.89
C TRP A 60 1.52 -6.67 -22.39
N GLY A 61 2.39 -5.78 -21.91
CA GLY A 61 2.60 -5.56 -20.47
C GLY A 61 1.30 -5.18 -19.74
N ILE A 62 0.52 -4.27 -20.31
CA ILE A 62 -0.77 -3.85 -19.73
C ILE A 62 -1.80 -4.99 -19.78
N VAL A 63 -1.82 -5.82 -20.84
CA VAL A 63 -2.67 -7.02 -20.88
C VAL A 63 -2.33 -7.97 -19.73
N ILE A 64 -1.04 -8.24 -19.53
CA ILE A 64 -0.55 -9.10 -18.44
C ILE A 64 -0.92 -8.50 -17.08
N MET A 65 -0.75 -7.19 -16.90
CA MET A 65 -1.13 -6.49 -15.68
C MET A 65 -2.65 -6.58 -15.43
N GLY A 66 -3.49 -6.38 -16.45
CA GLY A 66 -4.95 -6.53 -16.34
C GLY A 66 -5.37 -7.96 -15.98
N PHE A 67 -4.72 -8.97 -16.57
CA PHE A 67 -4.92 -10.36 -16.21
C PHE A 67 -4.49 -10.67 -14.77
N GLY A 68 -3.39 -10.07 -14.32
CA GLY A 68 -2.96 -10.09 -12.92
C GLY A 68 -4.02 -9.52 -11.97
N SER A 69 -4.65 -8.40 -12.33
CA SER A 69 -5.72 -7.79 -11.54
C SER A 69 -6.95 -8.69 -11.47
N PHE A 70 -7.33 -9.30 -12.60
CA PHE A 70 -8.42 -10.28 -12.62
C PHE A 70 -8.14 -11.45 -11.68
N ILE A 71 -6.95 -12.07 -11.77
CA ILE A 71 -6.55 -13.19 -10.90
C ILE A 71 -6.53 -12.78 -9.43
N PHE A 72 -6.04 -11.58 -9.11
CA PHE A 72 -6.02 -11.07 -7.75
C PHE A 72 -7.43 -10.89 -7.17
N GLY A 73 -8.42 -10.54 -8.00
CA GLY A 73 -9.83 -10.44 -7.61
C GLY A 73 -10.57 -11.78 -7.46
N LEU A 74 -10.07 -12.86 -8.09
CA LEU A 74 -10.76 -14.16 -8.14
C LEU A 74 -11.12 -14.78 -6.78
N PRO A 75 -10.27 -14.72 -5.73
CA PRO A 75 -10.59 -15.33 -4.44
C PRO A 75 -11.92 -14.90 -3.85
N HIS A 76 -12.38 -13.67 -4.12
CA HIS A 76 -13.70 -13.20 -3.67
C HIS A 76 -14.83 -14.10 -4.19
N PHE A 77 -14.81 -14.43 -5.48
CA PHE A 77 -15.86 -15.21 -6.14
C PHE A 77 -15.78 -16.71 -5.82
N VAL A 78 -14.61 -17.18 -5.40
CA VAL A 78 -14.38 -18.60 -5.05
C VAL A 78 -14.60 -18.88 -3.56
N ALA A 79 -14.53 -17.86 -2.69
CA ALA A 79 -14.58 -18.02 -1.23
C ALA A 79 -15.93 -18.38 -0.62
N GLY A 80 -17.03 -18.19 -1.34
CA GLY A 80 -18.38 -18.30 -0.78
C GLY A 80 -18.72 -17.17 0.23
N PRO A 81 -19.97 -17.10 0.71
CA PRO A 81 -20.45 -16.03 1.59
C PRO A 81 -19.88 -16.12 3.01
N LEU A 82 -19.66 -14.98 3.65
CA LEU A 82 -19.09 -14.84 4.99
C LEU A 82 -20.14 -15.13 6.07
N ARG A 83 -20.43 -16.41 6.36
CA ARG A 83 -21.53 -16.78 7.28
C ARG A 83 -21.15 -17.04 8.74
N ASP A 84 -19.87 -17.11 9.09
CA ASP A 84 -19.45 -17.72 10.38
C ASP A 84 -18.71 -16.78 11.36
N LEU A 85 -18.65 -15.46 11.13
CA LEU A 85 -18.00 -14.52 12.07
C LEU A 85 -18.90 -14.05 13.23
N GLY A 86 -20.11 -14.60 13.36
CA GLY A 86 -21.12 -14.19 14.34
C GLY A 86 -20.99 -14.81 15.74
N ALA A 87 -19.87 -15.44 16.09
CA ALA A 87 -19.62 -15.81 17.48
C ALA A 87 -19.06 -14.57 18.20
N GLU A 88 -19.95 -13.77 18.81
CA GLU A 88 -19.58 -12.72 19.77
C GLU A 88 -18.67 -13.33 20.85
N GLN A 89 -17.36 -13.12 20.74
CA GLN A 89 -16.47 -13.23 21.89
C GLN A 89 -16.80 -12.03 22.80
N ARG A 90 -17.58 -12.30 23.85
CA ARG A 90 -17.95 -11.31 24.88
C ARG A 90 -16.69 -10.79 25.56
N GLY A 91 -16.24 -9.60 25.17
CA GLY A 91 -15.03 -8.95 25.66
C GLY A 91 -15.22 -8.07 26.90
N THR A 92 -16.36 -8.17 27.59
CA THR A 92 -16.65 -7.42 28.83
C THR A 92 -16.14 -8.17 30.07
N CYS A 93 -15.84 -7.43 31.13
CA CYS A 93 -15.50 -7.99 32.43
C CYS A 93 -16.72 -8.65 33.06
N PHE A 94 -16.63 -9.95 33.36
CA PHE A 94 -17.63 -10.64 34.17
C PHE A 94 -17.20 -10.58 35.65
N LEU A 95 -17.96 -9.85 36.46
CA LEU A 95 -17.87 -10.00 37.91
C LEU A 95 -18.75 -11.20 38.29
N PRO A 96 -18.28 -12.15 39.12
CA PRO A 96 -19.15 -13.18 39.66
C PRO A 96 -20.19 -12.50 40.57
N ASP A 97 -21.45 -12.48 40.13
CA ASP A 97 -22.55 -11.91 40.91
C ASP A 97 -22.67 -12.64 42.25
N ALA A 98 -22.30 -11.96 43.33
CA ALA A 98 -22.67 -12.33 44.68
C ALA A 98 -24.14 -11.95 44.90
N PHE A 99 -25.08 -12.71 44.33
CA PHE A 99 -26.47 -12.93 44.78
C PHE A 99 -27.31 -13.49 43.62
N GLY A 100 -27.49 -14.81 43.55
CA GLY A 100 -28.58 -15.41 42.78
C GLY A 100 -28.27 -16.78 42.20
N ASN A 101 -28.92 -17.81 42.75
CA ASN A 101 -28.98 -19.16 42.19
C ASN A 101 -29.38 -19.14 40.71
N ALA A 102 -28.43 -19.41 39.82
CA ALA A 102 -28.70 -19.91 38.48
C ALA A 102 -27.75 -21.09 38.24
N SER A 103 -28.34 -22.24 37.96
CA SER A 103 -27.71 -23.52 37.68
C SER A 103 -26.60 -23.38 36.63
N THR A 104 -25.35 -23.50 37.04
CA THR A 104 -24.18 -23.55 36.15
C THR A 104 -24.07 -24.95 35.55
N SER A 105 -24.86 -25.22 34.53
CA SER A 105 -24.52 -26.22 33.50
C SER A 105 -23.77 -25.50 32.39
N GLY A 106 -22.44 -25.55 32.45
CA GLY A 106 -21.56 -24.93 31.45
C GLY A 106 -20.18 -24.59 32.01
N LEU A 107 -19.52 -25.56 32.66
CA LEU A 107 -18.05 -25.53 32.79
C LEU A 107 -17.50 -25.97 31.41
N ASP A 108 -17.40 -25.04 30.48
CA ASP A 108 -16.45 -25.21 29.38
C ASP A 108 -15.08 -24.82 29.94
N GLU A 109 -14.39 -25.83 30.48
CA GLU A 109 -12.93 -25.81 30.51
C GLU A 109 -12.45 -25.54 29.08
N CYS A 110 -11.83 -24.38 28.87
CA CYS A 110 -10.97 -24.17 27.72
C CYS A 110 -9.76 -25.08 27.88
N ASP A 111 -9.95 -26.35 27.51
CA ASP A 111 -8.85 -27.30 27.34
C ASP A 111 -7.95 -26.77 26.24
N SER A 112 -6.78 -26.31 26.67
CA SER A 112 -5.72 -25.82 25.82
C SER A 112 -4.97 -27.00 25.21
N ASP A 113 -5.63 -27.75 24.34
CA ASP A 113 -5.01 -28.54 23.27
C ASP A 113 -6.12 -29.26 22.49
N ASN A 114 -6.10 -29.16 21.15
CA ASN A 114 -7.02 -29.82 20.20
C ASN A 114 -8.35 -29.12 19.87
N SER A 115 -8.32 -27.82 19.54
CA SER A 115 -9.18 -27.36 18.44
C SER A 115 -8.62 -27.92 17.13
N GLU A 116 -9.05 -29.13 16.77
CA GLU A 116 -8.86 -29.70 15.44
C GLU A 116 -9.23 -28.63 14.40
N LYS A 117 -8.20 -28.07 13.76
CA LYS A 117 -8.35 -27.18 12.61
C LYS A 117 -9.21 -27.92 11.59
N SER A 118 -10.42 -27.42 11.37
CA SER A 118 -11.33 -27.84 10.31
C SER A 118 -10.54 -27.99 9.00
N TYR A 119 -10.23 -29.23 8.61
CA TYR A 119 -9.30 -29.60 7.54
C TYR A 119 -9.78 -29.13 6.14
N GLY A 120 -11.01 -28.62 6.02
CA GLY A 120 -11.55 -28.02 4.79
C GLY A 120 -11.27 -26.52 4.62
N GLN A 121 -11.07 -25.78 5.72
CA GLN A 121 -10.82 -24.33 5.68
C GLN A 121 -9.34 -24.00 5.35
N SER A 122 -8.39 -24.81 5.82
CA SER A 122 -6.94 -24.59 5.59
C SER A 122 -6.54 -24.65 4.11
N GLY A 123 -7.14 -25.54 3.32
CA GLY A 123 -6.87 -25.66 1.87
C GLY A 123 -7.37 -24.47 1.05
N PHE A 124 -8.48 -23.85 1.46
CA PHE A 124 -9.02 -22.68 0.78
C PHE A 124 -8.14 -21.43 0.98
N TYR A 125 -7.70 -21.17 2.21
CA TYR A 125 -6.82 -20.04 2.51
C TYR A 125 -5.45 -20.16 1.84
N VAL A 126 -4.87 -21.37 1.80
CA VAL A 126 -3.64 -21.65 1.05
C VAL A 126 -3.84 -21.39 -0.45
N ARG A 127 -5.01 -21.73 -1.01
CA ARG A 127 -5.31 -21.46 -2.42
C ARG A 127 -5.50 -19.96 -2.70
N ALA A 128 -6.14 -19.22 -1.79
CA ALA A 128 -6.30 -17.77 -1.89
C ALA A 128 -4.96 -17.03 -1.90
N PHE A 129 -4.02 -17.43 -1.04
CA PHE A 129 -2.66 -16.90 -1.03
C PHE A 129 -2.01 -16.97 -2.42
N TRP A 130 -2.08 -18.13 -3.08
CA TRP A 130 -1.46 -18.31 -4.40
C TRP A 130 -2.11 -17.46 -5.49
N PHE A 131 -3.42 -17.26 -5.46
CA PHE A 131 -4.08 -16.33 -6.38
C PHE A 131 -3.55 -14.90 -6.21
N PHE A 132 -3.46 -14.42 -4.97
CA PHE A 132 -2.93 -13.08 -4.70
C PHE A 132 -1.45 -12.96 -5.10
N PHE A 133 -0.63 -13.95 -4.77
CA PHE A 133 0.79 -13.95 -5.08
C PHE A 133 1.04 -13.99 -6.60
N ILE A 134 0.35 -14.88 -7.34
CA ILE A 134 0.44 -14.96 -8.80
C ILE A 134 -0.07 -13.67 -9.45
N GLY A 135 -1.17 -13.10 -8.94
CA GLY A 135 -1.68 -11.81 -9.41
C GLY A 135 -0.64 -10.71 -9.29
N GLN A 136 0.10 -10.65 -8.18
CA GLN A 136 1.17 -9.67 -7.97
C GLN A 136 2.41 -9.92 -8.82
N LEU A 137 2.79 -11.18 -9.04
CA LEU A 137 3.85 -11.51 -10.00
C LEU A 137 3.48 -11.01 -11.42
N LEU A 138 2.23 -11.21 -11.84
CA LEU A 138 1.74 -10.72 -13.13
C LEU A 138 1.70 -9.19 -13.20
N HIS A 139 1.30 -8.50 -12.13
CA HIS A 139 1.40 -7.04 -12.07
C HIS A 139 2.85 -6.56 -12.28
N GLY A 140 3.83 -7.20 -11.64
CA GLY A 140 5.24 -6.83 -11.78
C GLY A 140 5.80 -7.11 -13.17
N ALA A 141 5.51 -8.29 -13.72
CA ALA A 141 5.88 -8.64 -15.09
C ALA A 141 5.26 -7.67 -16.12
N GLY A 142 3.98 -7.31 -15.94
CA GLY A 142 3.27 -6.38 -16.82
C GLY A 142 3.71 -4.92 -16.71
N ALA A 143 4.18 -4.50 -15.52
CA ALA A 143 4.69 -3.14 -15.28
C ALA A 143 6.13 -2.93 -15.77
N SER A 144 6.90 -4.00 -15.93
CA SER A 144 8.31 -3.99 -16.35
C SER A 144 8.61 -3.11 -17.59
N PRO A 145 7.86 -3.18 -18.71
CA PRO A 145 8.11 -2.33 -19.88
C PRO A 145 7.74 -0.85 -19.66
N LEU A 146 6.92 -0.52 -18.65
CA LEU A 146 6.32 0.82 -18.50
C LEU A 146 7.37 1.89 -18.21
N TYR A 147 8.25 1.66 -17.24
CA TYR A 147 9.29 2.62 -16.84
C TYR A 147 10.60 2.48 -17.64
N THR A 148 10.72 1.44 -18.47
CA THR A 148 11.91 1.18 -19.28
C THR A 148 11.66 1.52 -20.75
N LEU A 149 10.82 0.74 -21.42
CA LEU A 149 10.47 0.94 -22.82
C LEU A 149 9.57 2.16 -23.06
N GLY A 150 8.72 2.51 -22.08
CA GLY A 150 7.87 3.71 -22.16
C GLY A 150 8.68 5.01 -22.18
N VAL A 151 9.61 5.14 -21.23
CA VAL A 151 10.47 6.34 -21.13
C VAL A 151 11.40 6.45 -22.33
N THR A 152 12.01 5.33 -22.74
CA THR A 152 12.87 5.31 -23.94
C THR A 152 12.09 5.62 -25.22
N TYR A 153 10.84 5.14 -25.34
CA TYR A 153 9.99 5.49 -26.48
C TYR A 153 9.69 6.99 -26.54
N ILE A 154 9.37 7.63 -25.41
CA ILE A 154 9.14 9.08 -25.36
C ILE A 154 10.41 9.82 -25.76
N ASP A 155 11.55 9.45 -25.18
CA ASP A 155 12.80 10.12 -25.48
C ASP A 155 13.16 9.98 -26.97
N GLU A 156 13.11 8.78 -27.53
CA GLU A 156 13.49 8.51 -28.92
C GLU A 156 12.61 9.18 -29.98
N ASN A 157 11.36 9.53 -29.64
CA ASN A 157 10.40 10.09 -30.60
C ASN A 157 10.21 11.60 -30.45
N VAL A 158 10.85 12.23 -29.47
CA VAL A 158 10.69 13.67 -29.17
C VAL A 158 12.05 14.38 -29.19
N SER A 159 12.05 15.66 -29.59
CA SER A 159 13.25 16.50 -29.59
C SER A 159 13.86 16.63 -28.19
N LYS A 160 15.20 16.77 -28.12
CA LYS A 160 15.95 16.86 -26.86
C LYS A 160 15.39 17.91 -25.88
N LYS A 161 14.94 19.06 -26.41
CA LYS A 161 14.35 20.16 -25.62
C LYS A 161 12.99 19.82 -25.01
N MET A 162 12.19 19.00 -25.68
CA MET A 162 10.83 18.66 -25.23
C MET A 162 10.78 17.33 -24.47
N SER A 163 11.75 16.44 -24.69
CA SER A 163 11.84 15.13 -24.05
C SER A 163 11.69 15.22 -22.52
N SER A 164 12.43 16.14 -21.87
CA SER A 164 12.37 16.33 -20.42
C SER A 164 10.97 16.69 -19.90
N VAL A 165 10.19 17.45 -20.66
CA VAL A 165 8.82 17.85 -20.28
C VAL A 165 7.87 16.66 -20.40
N TYR A 166 7.93 15.91 -21.50
CA TYR A 166 7.04 14.75 -21.68
C TYR A 166 7.37 13.62 -20.69
N ILE A 167 8.65 13.39 -20.40
CA ILE A 167 9.09 12.47 -19.35
C ILE A 167 8.61 12.97 -17.98
N GLY A 168 8.69 14.28 -17.72
CA GLY A 168 8.14 14.90 -16.51
C GLY A 168 6.63 14.68 -16.36
N ILE A 169 5.85 14.87 -17.43
CA ILE A 169 4.40 14.59 -17.44
C ILE A 169 4.14 13.10 -17.17
N PHE A 170 4.89 12.20 -17.81
CA PHE A 170 4.77 10.76 -17.62
C PHE A 170 4.98 10.34 -16.16
N TYR A 171 6.08 10.75 -15.53
CA TYR A 171 6.34 10.44 -14.12
C TYR A 171 5.38 11.17 -13.16
N THR A 172 4.87 12.35 -13.52
CA THR A 172 3.81 13.03 -12.76
C THR A 172 2.54 12.18 -12.71
N MET A 173 2.13 11.59 -13.82
CA MET A 173 0.99 10.67 -13.88
C MET A 173 1.24 9.39 -13.05
N ALA A 174 2.48 8.92 -12.98
CA ALA A 174 2.87 7.81 -12.12
C ALA A 174 2.68 8.11 -10.61
N ILE A 175 2.78 9.38 -10.20
CA ILE A 175 2.55 9.84 -8.81
C ILE A 175 1.05 10.06 -8.53
N LEU A 176 0.30 10.58 -9.51
CA LEU A 176 -1.15 10.73 -9.40
C LEU A 176 -1.85 9.37 -9.26
N GLY A 177 -1.32 8.33 -9.90
CA GLY A 177 -1.87 6.99 -9.87
C GLY A 177 -2.08 6.42 -8.45
N PRO A 178 -1.06 6.35 -7.58
CA PRO A 178 -1.21 5.94 -6.18
C PRO A 178 -2.24 6.75 -5.40
N ALA A 179 -2.22 8.08 -5.51
CA ALA A 179 -3.19 8.95 -4.81
C ALA A 179 -4.64 8.61 -5.18
N LEU A 180 -4.92 8.45 -6.48
CA LEU A 180 -6.23 7.97 -6.95
C LEU A 180 -6.56 6.57 -6.40
N GLY A 181 -5.57 5.68 -6.33
CA GLY A 181 -5.74 4.34 -5.77
C GLY A 181 -6.09 4.35 -4.28
N PHE A 182 -5.47 5.24 -3.50
CA PHE A 182 -5.79 5.42 -2.08
C PHE A 182 -7.22 5.94 -1.87
N VAL A 183 -7.60 6.99 -2.61
CA VAL A 183 -8.93 7.60 -2.51
C VAL A 183 -10.02 6.62 -2.94
N LEU A 184 -9.90 6.03 -4.13
CA LEU A 184 -10.87 5.04 -4.62
C LEU A 184 -10.89 3.79 -3.74
N GLY A 185 -9.73 3.38 -3.22
CA GLY A 185 -9.59 2.31 -2.23
C GLY A 185 -10.42 2.56 -0.98
N GLY A 186 -10.22 3.72 -0.33
CA GLY A 186 -10.95 4.08 0.87
C GLY A 186 -12.46 4.12 0.66
N GLN A 187 -12.92 4.68 -0.47
CA GLN A 187 -14.35 4.73 -0.80
C GLN A 187 -14.94 3.35 -1.12
N LEU A 188 -14.19 2.44 -1.75
CA LEU A 188 -14.65 1.07 -1.99
C LEU A 188 -14.67 0.24 -0.69
N LEU A 189 -13.82 0.59 0.29
CA LEU A 189 -13.83 -0.07 1.59
C LEU A 189 -15.01 0.34 2.48
N SER A 190 -15.60 1.53 2.29
CA SER A 190 -16.81 1.95 3.01
C SER A 190 -18.10 1.29 2.50
N VAL A 191 -18.02 0.50 1.43
CA VAL A 191 -19.12 -0.31 0.89
C VAL A 191 -18.93 -1.76 1.33
N TYR A 192 -19.98 -2.39 1.87
CA TYR A 192 -19.91 -3.77 2.36
C TYR A 192 -19.61 -4.75 1.22
N THR A 193 -18.80 -5.79 1.49
CA THR A 193 -18.28 -6.69 0.46
C THR A 193 -19.36 -7.48 -0.30
N ASP A 194 -20.47 -7.79 0.38
CA ASP A 194 -21.55 -8.66 -0.10
C ASP A 194 -22.79 -7.83 -0.51
N ILE A 195 -22.58 -6.85 -1.40
CA ILE A 195 -23.58 -5.86 -1.86
C ILE A 195 -24.88 -6.51 -2.36
N PHE A 196 -24.79 -7.69 -2.98
CA PHE A 196 -25.91 -8.34 -3.64
C PHE A 196 -26.59 -9.43 -2.81
N THR A 197 -26.01 -9.84 -1.69
CA THR A 197 -26.45 -11.03 -0.94
C THR A 197 -26.86 -10.73 0.50
N ALA A 198 -26.43 -9.61 1.08
CA ALA A 198 -26.73 -9.27 2.47
C ALA A 198 -26.94 -7.76 2.66
N ASN A 199 -27.95 -7.40 3.48
CA ASN A 199 -28.15 -6.03 3.93
C ASN A 199 -27.36 -5.79 5.24
N PRO A 200 -26.35 -4.91 5.27
CA PRO A 200 -25.55 -4.67 6.47
C PRO A 200 -26.37 -4.16 7.67
N ALA A 201 -27.46 -3.44 7.40
CA ALA A 201 -28.38 -2.94 8.42
C ALA A 201 -29.15 -4.07 9.15
N GLU A 202 -29.47 -5.18 8.47
CA GLU A 202 -30.11 -6.35 9.09
C GLU A 202 -29.12 -7.15 9.97
N LEU A 203 -27.82 -7.00 9.70
CA LEU A 203 -26.73 -7.62 10.46
C LEU A 203 -26.18 -6.71 11.58
N GLY A 204 -26.70 -5.49 11.71
CA GLY A 204 -26.19 -4.50 12.67
C GLY A 204 -24.72 -4.12 12.45
N LEU A 205 -24.24 -4.21 11.20
CA LEU A 205 -22.87 -3.92 10.81
C LEU A 205 -22.75 -2.50 10.27
N THR A 206 -21.87 -1.71 10.87
CA THR A 206 -21.47 -0.39 10.41
C THR A 206 -20.05 -0.44 9.82
N PRO A 207 -19.65 0.53 8.98
CA PRO A 207 -18.27 0.62 8.48
C PRO A 207 -17.19 0.66 9.57
N ASP A 208 -17.57 1.09 10.78
CA ASP A 208 -16.69 1.17 11.95
C ASP A 208 -16.61 -0.14 12.73
N SER A 209 -17.46 -1.13 12.43
CA SER A 209 -17.44 -2.42 13.10
C SER A 209 -16.20 -3.24 12.71
N ASN A 210 -15.58 -3.92 13.69
CA ASN A 210 -14.40 -4.77 13.46
C ASN A 210 -14.66 -5.93 12.46
N LEU A 211 -15.93 -6.31 12.30
CA LEU A 211 -16.39 -7.35 11.38
C LEU A 211 -16.68 -6.83 9.96
N TRP A 212 -16.56 -5.52 9.73
CA TRP A 212 -16.76 -4.92 8.43
C TRP A 212 -15.66 -5.32 7.45
N ILE A 213 -16.07 -5.86 6.31
CA ILE A 213 -15.19 -6.18 5.19
C ILE A 213 -15.67 -5.37 4.00
N GLY A 214 -14.79 -4.51 3.49
CA GLY A 214 -15.07 -3.64 2.35
C GLY A 214 -15.09 -4.36 0.99
N ALA A 215 -15.68 -3.73 -0.03
CA ALA A 215 -15.82 -4.26 -1.39
C ALA A 215 -14.53 -4.13 -2.24
N TRP A 216 -13.42 -4.67 -1.74
CA TRP A 216 -12.09 -4.58 -2.35
C TRP A 216 -12.00 -5.20 -3.77
N TRP A 217 -12.81 -6.21 -4.08
CA TRP A 217 -12.75 -6.93 -5.35
C TRP A 217 -13.16 -6.07 -6.55
N ILE A 218 -14.03 -5.07 -6.34
CA ILE A 218 -14.53 -4.18 -7.39
C ILE A 218 -13.39 -3.41 -8.05
N GLY A 219 -12.43 -2.91 -7.26
CA GLY A 219 -11.29 -2.17 -7.77
C GLY A 219 -10.39 -3.02 -8.68
N PHE A 220 -10.28 -4.32 -8.44
CA PHE A 220 -9.49 -5.22 -9.29
C PHE A 220 -10.21 -5.58 -10.59
N VAL A 221 -11.53 -5.81 -10.54
CA VAL A 221 -12.34 -6.06 -11.74
C VAL A 221 -12.36 -4.84 -12.65
N THR A 222 -12.60 -3.65 -12.08
CA THR A 222 -12.54 -2.38 -12.83
C THR A 222 -11.16 -2.12 -13.41
N SER A 223 -10.08 -2.37 -12.63
CA SER A 223 -8.71 -2.24 -13.12
C SER A 223 -8.40 -3.18 -14.28
N ALA A 224 -8.88 -4.44 -14.24
CA ALA A 224 -8.72 -5.39 -15.33
C ALA A 224 -9.42 -4.91 -16.61
N ALA A 225 -10.64 -4.39 -16.49
CA ALA A 225 -11.39 -3.83 -17.62
C ALA A 225 -10.69 -2.59 -18.21
N VAL A 226 -10.24 -1.66 -17.37
CA VAL A 226 -9.51 -0.46 -17.82
C VAL A 226 -8.20 -0.84 -18.51
N CYS A 227 -7.44 -1.82 -17.98
CA CYS A 227 -6.22 -2.30 -18.62
C CYS A 227 -6.52 -2.92 -20.00
N ALA A 228 -7.59 -3.72 -20.13
CA ALA A 228 -7.99 -4.29 -21.41
C ALA A 228 -8.35 -3.19 -22.44
N LEU A 229 -9.07 -2.15 -22.01
CA LEU A 229 -9.40 -1.00 -22.87
C LEU A 229 -8.17 -0.19 -23.30
N LEU A 230 -7.22 0.04 -22.39
CA LEU A 230 -5.98 0.79 -22.67
C LEU A 230 -4.97 -0.01 -23.51
N ALA A 231 -5.00 -1.34 -23.44
CA ALA A 231 -4.12 -2.19 -24.25
C ALA A 231 -4.40 -2.04 -25.75
N VAL A 232 -5.67 -1.88 -26.15
CA VAL A 232 -6.07 -1.77 -27.57
C VAL A 232 -5.36 -0.63 -28.31
N PRO A 233 -5.45 0.65 -27.89
CA PRO A 233 -4.78 1.74 -28.57
C PRO A 233 -3.25 1.64 -28.50
N LEU A 234 -2.68 1.07 -27.44
CA LEU A 234 -1.23 0.90 -27.31
C LEU A 234 -0.65 -0.18 -28.24
N LEU A 235 -1.38 -1.28 -28.44
CA LEU A 235 -1.00 -2.32 -29.40
C LEU A 235 -1.11 -1.83 -30.86
N ALA A 236 -2.01 -0.90 -31.13
CA ALA A 236 -2.17 -0.25 -32.43
C ALA A 236 -1.15 0.87 -32.70
N PHE A 237 -0.41 1.31 -31.68
CA PHE A 237 0.51 2.44 -31.81
C PHE A 237 1.72 2.10 -32.68
N PRO A 238 2.16 3.00 -33.59
CA PRO A 238 3.30 2.72 -34.45
C PRO A 238 4.60 2.59 -33.65
N ALA A 239 5.52 1.74 -34.13
CA ALA A 239 6.81 1.55 -33.49
C ALA A 239 7.71 2.81 -33.48
N MET A 240 7.45 3.75 -34.39
CA MET A 240 8.20 4.98 -34.56
C MET A 240 7.30 6.06 -35.14
N LEU A 241 7.35 7.28 -34.60
CA LEU A 241 6.60 8.42 -35.12
C LEU A 241 7.26 8.98 -36.40
N PRO A 242 6.47 9.60 -37.30
CA PRO A 242 7.01 10.29 -38.47
C PRO A 242 8.05 11.34 -38.06
N GLY A 243 9.22 11.33 -38.68
CA GLY A 243 10.32 12.26 -38.35
C GLY A 243 11.21 11.87 -37.17
N ALA A 244 10.90 10.81 -36.43
CA ALA A 244 11.72 10.37 -35.29
C ALA A 244 13.16 10.02 -35.69
N LYS A 245 13.39 9.44 -36.88
CA LYS A 245 14.75 9.16 -37.39
C LYS A 245 15.61 10.42 -37.55
N ALA A 246 15.02 11.52 -38.00
CA ALA A 246 15.73 12.79 -38.15
C ALA A 246 16.08 13.38 -36.78
N ILE A 247 15.15 13.30 -35.83
CA ILE A 247 15.36 13.74 -34.44
C ILE A 247 16.45 12.92 -33.76
N GLN A 248 16.46 11.60 -33.95
CA GLN A 248 17.48 10.71 -33.39
C GLN A 248 18.88 11.00 -33.95
N ALA A 249 18.98 11.31 -35.24
CA ALA A 249 20.25 11.68 -35.87
C ALA A 249 20.83 13.00 -35.34
N GLU A 250 20.00 13.91 -34.84
CA GLU A 250 20.42 15.18 -34.24
C GLU A 250 20.91 15.03 -32.78
N LYS A 251 20.56 13.93 -32.10
CA LYS A 251 20.98 13.68 -30.71
C LYS A 251 22.43 13.18 -30.67
N VAL A 252 23.35 14.07 -30.29
CA VAL A 252 24.74 13.71 -29.96
C VAL A 252 24.78 13.12 -28.54
N SER A 253 25.44 11.97 -28.38
CA SER A 253 25.69 11.37 -27.06
C SER A 253 26.70 12.23 -26.28
N GLU A 254 26.23 12.95 -25.27
CA GLU A 254 27.08 13.77 -24.39
C GLU A 254 27.79 12.94 -23.31
N ALA A 255 27.42 11.67 -23.14
CA ALA A 255 27.94 10.78 -22.10
C ALA A 255 29.07 9.85 -22.58
N HIS A 256 29.22 9.65 -23.89
CA HIS A 256 30.27 8.81 -24.48
C HIS A 256 31.16 9.65 -25.38
N HIS A 257 32.28 10.13 -24.82
CA HIS A 257 33.33 10.83 -25.56
C HIS A 257 34.27 9.89 -26.35
N THR A 258 34.04 8.58 -26.32
CA THR A 258 34.79 7.60 -27.13
C THR A 258 34.13 7.42 -28.49
N SER A 259 34.79 7.96 -29.51
CA SER A 259 34.35 8.09 -30.89
C SER A 259 34.33 6.81 -31.74
N ASP A 260 34.51 5.61 -31.19
CA ASP A 260 34.71 4.39 -32.02
C ASP A 260 33.80 3.20 -31.73
N SER A 261 32.78 3.32 -30.88
CA SER A 261 31.83 2.23 -30.67
C SER A 261 30.39 2.70 -30.79
N LYS A 262 29.94 2.86 -32.04
CA LYS A 262 28.60 2.35 -32.39
C LYS A 262 28.66 0.82 -32.24
N GLU A 263 28.81 0.33 -31.02
CA GLU A 263 28.42 -1.05 -30.72
C GLU A 263 26.92 -1.06 -30.93
N GLU A 264 26.51 -1.43 -32.14
CA GLU A 264 25.18 -1.96 -32.37
C GLU A 264 24.92 -2.94 -31.23
N MET A 265 23.87 -2.69 -30.44
CA MET A 265 23.44 -3.59 -29.37
C MET A 265 23.28 -4.99 -29.98
N SER A 266 24.35 -5.78 -29.90
CA SER A 266 24.44 -7.10 -30.49
C SER A 266 23.30 -7.91 -29.90
N SER A 267 22.54 -8.55 -30.79
CA SER A 267 21.37 -9.35 -30.43
C SER A 267 21.73 -10.64 -29.67
N ASN A 268 23.02 -10.86 -29.38
CA ASN A 268 23.49 -11.98 -28.59
C ASN A 268 23.27 -11.77 -27.09
N LEU A 269 22.33 -12.53 -26.52
CA LEU A 269 22.09 -12.64 -25.06
C LEU A 269 23.38 -12.98 -24.26
N ARG A 270 24.38 -13.55 -24.93
CA ARG A 270 25.67 -13.93 -24.34
C ARG A 270 26.59 -12.73 -24.05
N GLU A 271 26.33 -11.58 -24.67
CA GLU A 271 27.07 -10.33 -24.42
C GLU A 271 26.43 -9.49 -23.30
N LEU A 272 25.19 -9.81 -22.91
CA LEU A 272 24.48 -9.15 -21.82
C LEU A 272 25.27 -9.04 -20.51
N PRO A 273 25.92 -10.09 -19.97
CA PRO A 273 26.67 -9.97 -18.71
C PRO A 273 27.90 -9.06 -18.85
N ARG A 274 28.55 -9.04 -20.02
CA ARG A 274 29.70 -8.17 -20.28
C ARG A 274 29.27 -6.70 -20.34
N ASN A 275 28.15 -6.42 -21.01
CA ASN A 275 27.59 -5.07 -21.13
C ASN A 275 27.10 -4.55 -19.77
N LEU A 276 26.44 -5.40 -18.97
CA LEU A 276 26.05 -5.06 -17.59
C LEU A 276 27.27 -4.76 -16.71
N ALA A 277 28.33 -5.57 -16.79
CA ALA A 277 29.56 -5.34 -16.04
C ALA A 277 30.25 -4.03 -16.44
N SER A 278 30.29 -3.70 -17.74
CA SER A 278 30.83 -2.42 -18.22
C SER A 278 30.03 -1.22 -17.70
N LEU A 279 28.70 -1.32 -17.69
CA LEU A 279 27.83 -0.26 -17.20
C LEU A 279 27.98 -0.04 -15.68
N LEU A 280 28.05 -1.13 -14.90
CA LEU A 280 28.28 -1.07 -13.45
C LEU A 280 29.69 -0.59 -13.09
N SER A 281 30.67 -0.77 -13.97
CA SER A 281 32.03 -0.25 -13.78
C SER A 281 32.14 1.26 -14.04
N ASN A 282 31.11 1.89 -14.62
CA ASN A 282 31.08 3.34 -14.82
C ASN A 282 30.65 4.04 -13.51
N PRO A 283 31.56 4.80 -12.86
CA PRO A 283 31.29 5.38 -11.55
C PRO A 283 30.13 6.39 -11.59
N THR A 284 30.02 7.19 -12.65
CA THR A 284 28.93 8.18 -12.79
C THR A 284 27.58 7.49 -12.88
N PHE A 285 27.49 6.41 -13.67
CA PHE A 285 26.25 5.63 -13.78
C PHE A 285 25.90 4.99 -12.43
N PHE A 286 26.87 4.36 -11.76
CA PHE A 286 26.65 3.71 -10.47
C PHE A 286 26.16 4.69 -9.40
N PHE A 287 26.83 5.85 -9.23
CA PHE A 287 26.42 6.84 -8.24
C PHE A 287 25.07 7.49 -8.53
N LEU A 288 24.72 7.71 -9.80
CA LEU A 288 23.39 8.20 -10.17
C LEU A 288 22.29 7.19 -9.84
N ASN A 289 22.53 5.89 -10.09
CA ASN A 289 21.58 4.85 -9.72
C ASN A 289 21.48 4.69 -8.20
N LEU A 290 22.59 4.83 -7.47
CA LEU A 290 22.60 4.80 -6.02
C LEU A 290 21.78 5.96 -5.44
N ALA A 291 21.97 7.18 -5.95
CA ALA A 291 21.17 8.35 -5.56
C ALA A 291 19.67 8.13 -5.84
N GLY A 292 19.31 7.69 -7.05
CA GLY A 292 17.92 7.38 -7.41
C GLY A 292 17.32 6.25 -6.55
N SER A 293 18.12 5.25 -6.17
CA SER A 293 17.68 4.17 -5.28
C SER A 293 17.41 4.68 -3.86
N THR A 294 18.25 5.57 -3.34
CA THR A 294 18.03 6.19 -2.02
C THR A 294 16.79 7.09 -2.00
N GLU A 295 16.54 7.85 -3.06
CA GLU A 295 15.30 8.62 -3.21
C GLU A 295 14.08 7.71 -3.32
N GLY A 296 14.17 6.63 -4.10
CA GLY A 296 13.12 5.62 -4.22
C GLY A 296 12.77 4.96 -2.89
N LEU A 297 13.78 4.65 -2.07
CA LEU A 297 13.59 4.10 -0.72
C LEU A 297 12.83 5.07 0.19
N LEU A 298 13.18 6.36 0.17
CA LEU A 298 12.47 7.40 0.92
C LEU A 298 11.00 7.51 0.49
N ILE A 299 10.74 7.54 -0.82
CA ILE A 299 9.38 7.63 -1.37
C ILE A 299 8.55 6.40 -0.99
N ALA A 300 9.12 5.19 -1.12
CA ALA A 300 8.44 3.95 -0.75
C ALA A 300 8.12 3.89 0.75
N GLY A 301 9.07 4.29 1.59
CA GLY A 301 8.89 4.38 3.04
C GLY A 301 7.78 5.37 3.42
N PHE A 302 7.78 6.57 2.85
CA PHE A 302 6.72 7.55 3.09
C PHE A 302 5.36 7.09 2.56
N ALA A 303 5.29 6.51 1.37
CA ALA A 303 4.04 6.00 0.83
C ALA A 303 3.40 4.93 1.73
N ALA A 304 4.21 4.08 2.37
CA ALA A 304 3.73 2.99 3.22
C ALA A 304 3.40 3.43 4.66
N PHE A 305 4.21 4.31 5.26
CA PHE A 305 4.14 4.59 6.70
C PHE A 305 3.69 6.00 7.06
N LEU A 306 3.78 6.97 6.13
CA LEU A 306 3.43 8.35 6.44
C LEU A 306 1.93 8.54 6.79
N PRO A 307 0.96 7.86 6.15
CA PRO A 307 -0.44 7.94 6.59
C PRO A 307 -0.61 7.50 8.05
N LYS A 308 -0.02 6.36 8.42
CA LYS A 308 -0.04 5.83 9.79
C LYS A 308 0.64 6.77 10.78
N LEU A 309 1.74 7.40 10.37
CA LEU A 309 2.42 8.40 11.17
C LEU A 309 1.51 9.61 11.40
N ILE A 310 0.79 10.09 10.38
CA ILE A 310 -0.16 11.20 10.51
C ILE A 310 -1.32 10.81 11.44
N GLU A 311 -1.90 9.63 11.26
CA GLU A 311 -2.96 9.09 12.14
C GLU A 311 -2.49 9.08 13.61
N SER A 312 -1.30 8.51 13.86
CA SER A 312 -0.78 8.35 15.21
C SER A 312 -0.29 9.65 15.84
N GLN A 313 0.34 10.54 15.09
CA GLN A 313 0.92 11.79 15.62
C GLN A 313 -0.14 12.87 15.79
N PHE A 314 -1.10 12.98 14.87
CA PHE A 314 -2.13 14.02 14.90
C PHE A 314 -3.49 13.52 15.40
N SER A 315 -3.60 12.25 15.79
CA SER A 315 -4.85 11.62 16.29
C SER A 315 -6.04 11.83 15.34
N VAL A 316 -5.78 11.77 14.03
CA VAL A 316 -6.81 11.89 12.99
C VAL A 316 -7.22 10.50 12.50
N ASN A 317 -8.47 10.37 12.04
CA ASN A 317 -8.93 9.10 11.47
C ASN A 317 -8.18 8.75 10.15
N ALA A 318 -8.18 7.47 9.79
CA ALA A 318 -7.43 6.96 8.64
C ALA A 318 -7.86 7.59 7.30
N SER A 319 -9.16 7.91 7.16
CA SER A 319 -9.67 8.54 5.94
C SER A 319 -9.14 9.96 5.74
N LEU A 320 -9.09 10.75 6.82
CA LEU A 320 -8.57 12.12 6.80
C LEU A 320 -7.05 12.11 6.61
N ALA A 321 -6.32 11.21 7.26
CA ALA A 321 -4.88 11.06 7.06
C ALA A 321 -4.53 10.70 5.62
N ALA A 322 -5.27 9.77 5.00
CA ALA A 322 -5.08 9.41 3.59
C ALA A 322 -5.42 10.58 2.65
N LEU A 323 -6.46 11.36 2.93
CA LEU A 323 -6.83 12.56 2.18
C LEU A 323 -5.75 13.64 2.28
N LEU A 324 -5.23 13.91 3.48
CA LEU A 324 -4.13 14.85 3.70
C LEU A 324 -2.86 14.41 2.98
N MET A 325 -2.53 13.11 3.05
CA MET A 325 -1.39 12.54 2.33
C MET A 325 -1.54 12.73 0.82
N GLY A 326 -2.72 12.44 0.26
CA GLY A 326 -3.02 12.68 -1.15
C GLY A 326 -2.90 14.17 -1.53
N ALA A 327 -3.48 15.05 -0.72
CA ALA A 327 -3.46 16.50 -0.93
C ALA A 327 -2.05 17.11 -0.88
N VAL A 328 -1.14 16.55 -0.08
CA VAL A 328 0.26 17.00 0.00
C VAL A 328 1.11 16.34 -1.09
N THR A 329 0.98 15.03 -1.28
CA THR A 329 1.84 14.25 -2.19
C THR A 329 1.61 14.60 -3.65
N VAL A 330 0.37 14.89 -4.05
CA VAL A 330 0.05 15.22 -5.44
C VAL A 330 0.72 16.51 -5.90
N PRO A 331 0.57 17.66 -5.22
CA PRO A 331 1.29 18.88 -5.57
C PRO A 331 2.80 18.77 -5.35
N ALA A 332 3.25 18.19 -4.23
CA ALA A 332 4.67 18.12 -3.92
C ALA A 332 5.42 17.17 -4.86
N GLY A 333 4.97 15.92 -4.96
CA GLY A 333 5.58 14.91 -5.83
C GLY A 333 5.29 15.18 -7.30
N GLY A 334 4.01 15.28 -7.67
CA GLY A 334 3.59 15.48 -9.06
C GLY A 334 4.01 16.84 -9.61
N GLY A 335 3.75 17.92 -8.87
CA GLY A 335 4.16 19.26 -9.25
C GLY A 335 5.69 19.42 -9.27
N GLY A 336 6.41 18.86 -8.29
CA GLY A 336 7.88 18.86 -8.27
C GLY A 336 8.50 18.13 -9.46
N THR A 337 7.98 16.95 -9.81
CA THR A 337 8.44 16.15 -10.96
C THR A 337 8.22 16.89 -12.28
N PHE A 338 7.03 17.46 -12.47
CA PHE A 338 6.73 18.26 -13.65
C PHE A 338 7.61 19.53 -13.72
N LEU A 339 7.75 20.24 -12.60
CA LEU A 339 8.58 21.43 -12.50
C LEU A 339 10.05 21.13 -12.83
N GLY A 340 10.59 20.00 -12.36
CA GLY A 340 11.93 19.56 -12.70
C GLY A 340 12.13 19.39 -14.21
N GLY A 341 11.23 18.65 -14.87
CA GLY A 341 11.25 18.47 -16.33
C GLY A 341 11.10 19.79 -17.11
N TYR A 342 10.26 20.70 -16.61
CA TYR A 342 10.06 22.04 -17.18
C TYR A 342 11.28 22.95 -17.00
N LEU A 343 11.92 22.95 -15.83
CA LEU A 343 13.11 23.75 -15.56
C LEU A 343 14.29 23.34 -16.45
N VAL A 344 14.49 22.04 -16.66
CA VAL A 344 15.51 21.52 -17.60
C VAL A 344 15.32 22.09 -18.99
N LYS A 345 14.07 22.13 -19.49
CA LYS A 345 13.74 22.74 -20.78
C LYS A 345 13.93 24.25 -20.76
N LYS A 346 13.33 24.96 -19.79
CA LYS A 346 13.30 26.43 -19.75
C LYS A 346 14.71 27.02 -19.66
N LEU A 347 15.59 26.37 -18.90
CA LEU A 347 16.98 26.80 -18.69
C LEU A 347 17.96 26.17 -19.70
N ASN A 348 17.48 25.31 -20.62
CA ASN A 348 18.31 24.53 -21.55
C ASN A 348 19.51 23.85 -20.85
N LEU A 349 19.26 23.16 -19.74
CA LEU A 349 20.33 22.55 -18.95
C LEU A 349 20.94 21.35 -19.69
N SER A 350 22.27 21.29 -19.74
CA SER A 350 23.04 20.10 -20.11
C SER A 350 23.22 19.18 -18.89
N CYS A 351 23.82 17.99 -19.07
CA CYS A 351 24.00 17.01 -17.98
C CYS A 351 24.60 17.61 -16.69
N ALA A 352 25.64 18.45 -16.82
CA ALA A 352 26.25 19.11 -15.66
C ALA A 352 25.28 20.10 -14.96
N GLY A 353 24.44 20.79 -15.73
CA GLY A 353 23.41 21.68 -15.19
C GLY A 353 22.30 20.90 -14.47
N ILE A 354 21.90 19.75 -15.02
CA ILE A 354 20.90 18.86 -14.41
C ILE A 354 21.42 18.34 -13.07
N ILE A 355 22.66 17.84 -13.01
CA ILE A 355 23.26 17.34 -11.76
C ILE A 355 23.32 18.44 -10.70
N LYS A 356 23.74 19.66 -11.07
CA LYS A 356 23.76 20.80 -10.14
C LYS A 356 22.36 21.12 -9.59
N LEU A 357 21.32 21.07 -10.43
CA LEU A 357 19.94 21.27 -10.01
C LEU A 357 19.47 20.17 -9.04
N CYS A 358 19.83 18.91 -9.30
CA CYS A 358 19.53 17.80 -8.38
C CYS A 358 20.25 17.99 -7.04
N MET A 359 21.53 18.37 -7.04
CA MET A 359 22.27 18.62 -5.81
C MET A 359 21.67 19.76 -4.98
N THR A 360 21.29 20.88 -5.61
CA THR A 360 20.70 22.02 -4.88
C THR A 360 19.34 21.66 -4.29
N THR A 361 18.48 20.98 -5.05
CA THR A 361 17.17 20.55 -4.57
C THR A 361 17.27 19.50 -3.46
N ALA A 362 18.21 18.54 -3.55
CA ALA A 362 18.46 17.57 -2.50
C ALA A 362 18.99 18.22 -1.20
N SER A 363 19.89 19.21 -1.30
CA SER A 363 20.35 19.96 -0.12
C SER A 363 19.21 20.73 0.55
N ILE A 364 18.33 21.37 -0.23
CA ILE A 364 17.13 22.04 0.30
C ILE A 364 16.22 21.03 1.00
N ALA A 365 15.93 19.88 0.37
CA ALA A 365 15.10 18.82 0.96
C ALA A 365 15.69 18.31 2.29
N CYS A 366 17.00 18.15 2.38
CA CYS A 366 17.69 17.76 3.62
C CYS A 366 17.53 18.78 4.75
N LEU A 367 17.39 20.08 4.46
CA LEU A 367 17.10 21.08 5.49
C LEU A 367 15.67 20.95 6.01
N PHE A 368 14.72 20.58 5.14
CA PHE A 368 13.31 20.40 5.53
C PHE A 368 13.06 19.14 6.37
N THR A 369 13.98 18.17 6.41
CA THR A 369 13.81 16.99 7.29
C THR A 369 13.85 17.34 8.79
N LEU A 370 14.28 18.55 9.15
CA LEU A 370 14.18 19.07 10.53
C LEU A 370 12.74 19.19 11.04
N THR A 371 11.75 19.14 10.15
CA THR A 371 10.32 19.13 10.53
C THR A 371 9.91 17.91 11.35
N PHE A 372 10.63 16.77 11.23
CA PHE A 372 10.38 15.58 12.06
C PHE A 372 10.76 15.77 13.54
N PHE A 373 11.40 16.89 13.92
CA PHE A 373 11.59 17.24 15.33
C PHE A 373 10.33 17.80 15.99
N LEU A 374 9.29 18.14 15.22
CA LEU A 374 7.98 18.53 15.76
C LEU A 374 7.24 17.27 16.21
N HIS A 375 6.96 17.17 17.52
CA HIS A 375 6.24 16.04 18.12
C HIS A 375 5.00 16.56 18.85
N CYS A 376 3.92 15.79 18.78
CA CYS A 376 2.75 15.99 19.64
C CYS A 376 2.89 15.12 20.91
N PRO A 377 2.29 15.53 22.04
CA PRO A 377 2.22 14.67 23.21
C PRO A 377 1.46 13.37 22.87
N ASN A 378 1.95 12.24 23.38
CA ASN A 378 1.32 10.94 23.17
C ASN A 378 -0.10 10.92 23.73
N VAL A 379 -1.00 10.16 23.09
CA VAL A 379 -2.34 9.89 23.62
C VAL A 379 -2.25 9.20 24.98
N SER A 380 -3.10 9.60 25.92
CA SER A 380 -3.20 9.04 27.26
C SER A 380 -3.86 7.65 27.22
N MET A 381 -3.05 6.59 27.21
CA MET A 381 -3.48 5.20 27.36
C MET A 381 -3.24 4.68 28.79
N ALA A 382 -4.30 4.15 29.41
CA ALA A 382 -4.26 3.57 30.75
C ALA A 382 -3.31 2.35 30.82
N GLY A 383 -2.42 2.34 31.81
CA GLY A 383 -1.45 1.27 32.04
C GLY A 383 -0.20 1.31 31.16
N ILE A 384 -0.13 2.21 30.17
CA ILE A 384 1.03 2.36 29.26
C ILE A 384 1.64 3.75 29.29
N THR A 385 0.84 4.82 29.19
CA THR A 385 1.32 6.21 29.24
C THR A 385 0.81 6.97 30.46
N THR A 386 -0.32 6.55 31.01
CA THR A 386 -0.97 7.14 32.18
C THR A 386 -1.46 6.03 33.10
N SER A 387 -1.48 6.27 34.41
CA SER A 387 -2.04 5.32 35.38
C SER A 387 -3.57 5.32 35.35
N TYR A 388 -4.18 4.20 35.74
CA TYR A 388 -5.65 4.05 35.83
C TYR A 388 -6.30 4.98 36.86
N GLN A 389 -5.54 5.39 37.87
CA GLN A 389 -5.92 6.38 38.87
C GLN A 389 -4.87 7.49 38.81
N ASN A 390 -5.26 8.75 39.05
CA ASN A 390 -4.36 9.92 39.08
C ASN A 390 -3.24 9.86 40.17
N GLU A 391 -2.92 8.67 40.66
CA GLU A 391 -1.82 8.33 41.56
C GLU A 391 -0.48 8.44 40.81
N SER A 392 0.41 9.26 41.36
CA SER A 392 1.75 9.46 40.84
C SER A 392 2.58 8.17 40.90
N TRP A 393 2.93 7.66 39.72
CA TRP A 393 4.13 6.87 39.41
C TRP A 393 4.50 5.75 40.40
N SER A 394 4.08 4.51 40.12
CA SER A 394 4.92 3.38 40.54
C SER A 394 4.86 2.13 39.65
N ASN A 395 3.76 1.78 38.98
CA ASN A 395 3.74 0.58 38.11
C ASN A 395 2.85 0.77 36.87
N MET A 396 3.46 0.91 35.68
CA MET A 396 2.75 0.76 34.40
C MET A 396 2.33 -0.71 34.27
N SER A 397 1.07 -0.99 34.59
CA SER A 397 0.46 -2.31 34.45
C SER A 397 -0.87 -2.14 33.74
N LEU A 398 -1.15 -3.06 32.80
CA LEU A 398 -2.47 -3.17 32.17
C LEU A 398 -3.53 -3.60 33.20
N VAL A 399 -3.11 -4.28 34.27
CA VAL A 399 -3.96 -4.70 35.39
C VAL A 399 -3.99 -3.64 36.48
N ALA A 400 -5.19 -3.29 36.92
CA ALA A 400 -5.52 -2.32 37.95
C ALA A 400 -6.66 -2.86 38.83
N PRO A 401 -6.92 -2.28 40.02
CA PRO A 401 -7.97 -2.79 40.92
C PRO A 401 -9.37 -2.87 40.30
N CYS A 402 -9.64 -2.09 39.25
CA CYS A 402 -10.92 -2.11 38.53
C CYS A 402 -11.09 -3.29 37.56
N ASN A 403 -9.99 -3.97 37.20
CA ASN A 403 -10.01 -5.08 36.24
C ASN A 403 -9.32 -6.35 36.73
N GLU A 404 -8.83 -6.35 37.98
CA GLU A 404 -8.11 -7.46 38.61
C GLU A 404 -8.97 -8.73 38.68
N ASP A 405 -10.27 -8.57 38.96
CA ASP A 405 -11.23 -9.67 39.05
C ASP A 405 -11.77 -10.14 37.68
N CYS A 406 -11.39 -9.48 36.58
CA CYS A 406 -11.96 -9.71 35.25
C CYS A 406 -11.20 -10.77 34.42
N ASN A 407 -10.02 -11.23 34.89
CA ASN A 407 -9.14 -12.16 34.20
C ASN A 407 -8.96 -11.87 32.68
N CYS A 408 -8.68 -10.60 32.35
CA CYS A 408 -8.63 -10.13 30.96
C CYS A 408 -7.47 -10.75 30.18
N SER A 409 -7.75 -11.20 28.95
CA SER A 409 -6.72 -11.72 28.04
C SER A 409 -5.93 -10.58 27.38
N PRO A 410 -4.59 -10.54 27.48
CA PRO A 410 -3.77 -9.56 26.78
C PRO A 410 -3.70 -9.79 25.25
N ASN A 411 -4.27 -10.89 24.75
CA ASN A 411 -4.29 -11.19 23.32
C ASN A 411 -5.44 -10.51 22.57
N ILE A 412 -6.39 -9.91 23.28
CA ILE A 412 -7.58 -9.26 22.71
C ILE A 412 -7.41 -7.74 22.85
N PHE A 413 -7.00 -7.10 21.76
CA PHE A 413 -6.90 -5.64 21.66
C PHE A 413 -8.14 -5.08 20.97
N ASP A 414 -8.93 -4.31 21.72
CA ASP A 414 -10.16 -3.67 21.24
C ASP A 414 -10.30 -2.30 21.94
N PRO A 415 -9.51 -1.30 21.52
CA PRO A 415 -9.32 -0.10 22.31
C PRO A 415 -10.59 0.72 22.43
N VAL A 416 -10.92 1.15 23.65
CA VAL A 416 -12.11 1.96 23.96
C VAL A 416 -11.72 3.27 24.62
N CYS A 417 -12.42 4.35 24.26
CA CYS A 417 -12.18 5.67 24.83
C CYS A 417 -13.12 5.91 26.02
N GLY A 418 -12.56 6.21 27.19
CA GLY A 418 -13.34 6.62 28.36
C GLY A 418 -13.80 8.07 28.28
N ALA A 419 -14.83 8.42 29.05
CA ALA A 419 -15.31 9.81 29.18
C ALA A 419 -14.25 10.77 29.75
N ASP A 420 -13.20 10.21 30.36
CA ASP A 420 -12.04 10.89 30.94
C ASP A 420 -10.95 11.22 29.91
N ASN A 421 -11.20 11.00 28.61
CA ASN A 421 -10.21 11.12 27.52
C ASN A 421 -9.00 10.18 27.68
N ILE A 422 -9.18 9.05 28.36
CA ILE A 422 -8.17 8.00 28.47
C ILE A 422 -8.57 6.82 27.57
N LEU A 423 -7.60 6.30 26.82
CA LEU A 423 -7.76 5.11 25.98
C LEU A 423 -7.44 3.87 26.80
N TYR A 424 -8.31 2.86 26.76
CA TYR A 424 -8.11 1.59 27.43
C TYR A 424 -7.82 0.49 26.41
N TYR A 425 -7.06 -0.53 26.80
CA TYR A 425 -6.60 -1.61 25.90
C TYR A 425 -7.74 -2.48 25.35
N SER A 426 -8.75 -2.76 26.18
CA SER A 426 -9.97 -3.46 25.80
C SER A 426 -11.13 -3.09 26.75
N PRO A 427 -12.39 -3.38 26.41
CA PRO A 427 -13.52 -3.19 27.33
C PRO A 427 -13.33 -3.91 28.68
N CYS A 428 -12.71 -5.09 28.65
CA CYS A 428 -12.37 -5.86 29.86
C CYS A 428 -11.34 -5.11 30.71
N PHE A 429 -10.24 -4.63 30.12
CA PHE A 429 -9.24 -3.85 30.85
C PHE A 429 -9.79 -2.51 31.34
N ALA A 430 -10.84 -1.98 30.71
CA ALA A 430 -11.58 -0.81 31.20
C ALA A 430 -12.55 -1.14 32.37
N GLY A 431 -12.71 -2.41 32.77
CA GLY A 431 -13.63 -2.83 33.83
C GLY A 431 -15.12 -2.76 33.43
N CYS A 432 -15.42 -2.73 32.12
CA CYS A 432 -16.79 -2.62 31.64
C CYS A 432 -17.57 -3.93 31.84
N SER A 433 -18.69 -3.85 32.54
CA SER A 433 -19.52 -5.00 32.93
C SER A 433 -20.77 -5.14 32.06
N ASN A 434 -21.29 -4.01 31.55
CA ASN A 434 -22.51 -3.96 30.76
C ASN A 434 -22.26 -3.30 29.40
N GLU A 435 -22.95 -3.82 28.39
CA GLU A 435 -22.98 -3.29 27.03
C GLU A 435 -24.42 -2.90 26.67
N SER A 436 -24.60 -1.69 26.15
CA SER A 436 -25.86 -1.20 25.61
C SER A 436 -25.63 -0.54 24.26
N ARG A 437 -26.53 -0.73 23.29
CA ARG A 437 -26.43 -0.11 21.96
C ARG A 437 -27.51 0.94 21.78
N LEU A 438 -27.14 2.14 21.35
CA LEU A 438 -28.06 3.19 20.94
C LEU A 438 -27.74 3.58 19.48
N GLY A 439 -28.48 3.03 18.53
CA GLY A 439 -28.17 3.19 17.10
C GLY A 439 -26.83 2.55 16.73
N ASP A 440 -25.96 3.30 16.06
CA ASP A 440 -24.63 2.86 15.61
C ASP A 440 -23.55 2.93 16.70
N VAL A 441 -23.89 3.46 17.89
CA VAL A 441 -22.95 3.70 18.99
C VAL A 441 -23.11 2.62 20.08
N LYS A 442 -21.98 2.02 20.47
CA LYS A 442 -21.88 1.00 21.51
C LYS A 442 -21.44 1.65 22.82
N PHE A 443 -22.37 1.72 23.78
CA PHE A 443 -22.11 2.23 25.12
C PHE A 443 -21.70 1.07 26.01
N LEU A 444 -20.49 1.17 26.56
CA LEU A 444 -20.01 0.29 27.60
C LEU A 444 -20.14 1.00 28.95
N SER A 445 -20.48 0.27 30.00
CA SER A 445 -20.53 0.83 31.35
C SER A 445 -19.79 -0.07 32.33
N ALA A 446 -18.95 0.54 33.15
CA ALA A 446 -18.25 -0.11 34.26
C ALA A 446 -19.05 0.05 35.57
N SER A 447 -19.08 -0.99 36.39
CA SER A 447 -19.81 -0.98 37.68
C SER A 447 -19.15 -0.13 38.77
N ILE A 448 -17.87 0.24 38.62
CA ILE A 448 -17.07 0.82 39.72
C ILE A 448 -16.88 2.34 39.65
N SER A 449 -17.21 3.03 38.56
CA SER A 449 -17.36 4.49 38.56
C SER A 449 -18.11 4.89 37.31
N SER A 450 -19.02 5.84 37.45
CA SER A 450 -19.83 6.44 36.40
C SER A 450 -18.96 7.07 35.30
N VAL A 451 -18.45 6.24 34.39
CA VAL A 451 -17.76 6.65 33.17
C VAL A 451 -18.58 6.08 32.01
N LEU A 452 -19.30 6.97 31.33
CA LEU A 452 -20.05 6.65 30.12
C LEU A 452 -19.06 6.60 28.94
N PHE A 453 -18.77 5.42 28.42
CA PHE A 453 -17.95 5.28 27.22
C PHE A 453 -18.80 5.68 26.00
N SER A 454 -18.28 6.57 25.13
CA SER A 454 -18.96 7.03 23.89
C SER A 454 -18.30 6.47 22.65
#